data_AF-A0A9X8RCY9-F1
#
_entry.id   AF-A0A9X8RCY9-F1
#
_cell.length_a   1.000
_cell.length_b   1.000
_cell.length_c   1.000
_cell.angle_alpha   90.00
_cell.angle_beta   90.00
_cell.angle_gamma   90.00
#
_symmetry.space_group_name_H-M   'P 1'
#
loop_
_entity.id
_entity.type
_entity.pdbx_description
1 polymer ?
#
loop_
_entity_poly.entity_id
_entity_poly.type
_entity_poly.pdbx_seq_one_letter_code
_entity_poly.pdbx_strand_id
1 'polypeptide(L)'
;MINKFRAFTVSVLSIAILFQGLPVAVAAKDAEDNQTNPGGRWMKGEYHAHTTQSDDAAGSQILESLLNNAFNKYGLDWMGISDHLRMSSRDDEGHLIPGGPIPLSQGIIQYQAPKMEQLQKEGKFKNKVIFSGFEWDMPTYEHVGIGILGDQPGSPKSLKAGNQFEYLFTNQDEKLFDSKDVAVWKAQDQRANKTSEDARTALAWLEKNYKHTSYAILNHPSRKRVYNISDFRDFNNIAPDVMFGFEGMPGNQMEPDRGGLNLATPENRTYGGSDYMLAKVGGAWDALLGEGRKFWNFSNSDSHFEISENRLYSSGYWPGEYSKNYTWVNGSSIKSVLDGMRSGKSFSVFGDLIDALDFQAKNGNNKVEMGGDLKVKEGQMVKVTIRFKSPKKNNNGDSVKVDHVDLISGEVTGKAVPGTPAYNKATNDTSKVVKRFTSKDWKTDRDGFHTITYKVKANKDQYFRLRGTNLGENVSGETMDGEPLIDTKTEIEDNETRFSEINKRNYKDLWFYSNPIFVSVEDRNHDKH
;
A
#
# COMPACT_ATOMS: atom_id res chain seq x y z
N MET A 1 -100.12 -28.47 11.69
CA MET A 1 -99.35 -29.54 11.00
C MET A 1 -98.55 -28.85 9.89
N ILE A 2 -97.23 -28.65 10.08
CA ILE A 2 -96.10 -29.41 9.44
C ILE A 2 -95.91 -28.95 7.97
N ASN A 3 -94.77 -28.48 7.42
CA ASN A 3 -93.31 -28.45 7.72
C ASN A 3 -92.69 -27.24 6.95
N LYS A 4 -91.68 -26.46 7.40
CA LYS A 4 -90.20 -26.69 7.59
C LYS A 4 -89.44 -27.14 6.31
N PHE A 5 -88.22 -26.74 5.91
CA PHE A 5 -87.18 -25.74 6.23
C PHE A 5 -85.97 -26.00 5.26
N ARG A 6 -85.18 -24.96 4.84
CA ARG A 6 -83.72 -24.94 4.44
C ARG A 6 -83.18 -25.87 3.30
N ALA A 7 -82.01 -25.72 2.66
CA ALA A 7 -81.01 -24.67 2.33
C ALA A 7 -79.81 -25.35 1.59
N PHE A 8 -78.85 -24.55 1.10
CA PHE A 8 -77.41 -24.82 0.78
C PHE A 8 -76.94 -25.17 -0.67
N THR A 9 -76.30 -24.16 -1.29
CA THR A 9 -74.84 -24.02 -1.57
C THR A 9 -74.16 -24.74 -2.75
N VAL A 10 -73.38 -23.89 -3.45
CA VAL A 10 -72.44 -24.08 -4.56
C VAL A 10 -71.31 -25.04 -4.22
N SER A 11 -71.00 -25.96 -5.15
CA SER A 11 -69.73 -26.71 -5.22
C SER A 11 -69.34 -26.86 -6.69
N VAL A 12 -68.16 -26.37 -7.08
CA VAL A 12 -67.50 -26.77 -8.33
C VAL A 12 -66.17 -27.43 -7.98
N LEU A 13 -66.08 -28.67 -8.45
CA LEU A 13 -64.99 -29.62 -8.39
C LEU A 13 -63.69 -29.05 -8.97
N SER A 14 -62.56 -29.23 -8.30
CA SER A 14 -61.24 -29.27 -8.94
C SER A 14 -60.29 -30.15 -8.12
N ILE A 15 -59.60 -31.02 -8.85
CA ILE A 15 -58.86 -32.20 -8.41
C ILE A 15 -57.54 -31.82 -7.73
N ALA A 16 -57.23 -32.50 -6.63
CA ALA A 16 -55.97 -32.42 -5.91
C ALA A 16 -54.96 -33.46 -6.44
N ILE A 17 -53.72 -33.04 -6.68
CA ILE A 17 -52.51 -33.88 -6.57
C ILE A 17 -51.41 -33.05 -5.89
N LEU A 18 -50.87 -33.59 -4.80
CA LEU A 18 -49.74 -33.07 -4.00
C LEU A 18 -48.40 -33.35 -4.69
N PHE A 19 -47.46 -32.39 -4.67
CA PHE A 19 -46.02 -32.66 -4.47
C PHE A 19 -45.34 -31.43 -3.84
N GLN A 20 -44.43 -31.71 -2.90
CA GLN A 20 -43.69 -30.76 -2.06
C GLN A 20 -42.53 -30.07 -2.81
N GLY A 21 -42.26 -28.79 -2.51
CA GLY A 21 -41.09 -28.05 -3.00
C GLY A 21 -40.96 -26.67 -2.32
N LEU A 22 -39.75 -26.39 -1.85
CA LEU A 22 -39.27 -25.28 -0.99
C LEU A 22 -39.43 -23.84 -1.57
N PRO A 23 -39.26 -22.78 -0.74
CA PRO A 23 -39.70 -21.42 -1.09
C PRO A 23 -38.86 -20.77 -2.19
N VAL A 24 -39.58 -20.08 -3.07
CA VAL A 24 -39.07 -19.23 -4.15
C VAL A 24 -38.30 -18.05 -3.55
N ALA A 25 -36.97 -18.12 -3.60
CA ALA A 25 -36.12 -16.94 -3.46
C ALA A 25 -36.17 -16.15 -4.77
N VAL A 26 -36.49 -14.86 -4.68
CA VAL A 26 -36.32 -13.90 -5.75
C VAL A 26 -34.82 -13.84 -6.08
N ALA A 27 -34.45 -14.43 -7.21
CA ALA A 27 -33.10 -14.34 -7.74
C ALA A 27 -32.83 -12.88 -8.15
N ALA A 28 -32.17 -12.14 -7.27
CA ALA A 28 -31.37 -11.00 -7.69
C ALA A 28 -30.24 -11.55 -8.57
N LYS A 29 -30.26 -11.18 -9.85
CA LYS A 29 -29.15 -11.39 -10.77
C LYS A 29 -27.94 -10.60 -10.23
N ASP A 30 -27.04 -11.26 -9.52
CA ASP A 30 -25.66 -10.82 -9.41
C ASP A 30 -24.99 -11.13 -10.75
N ALA A 31 -24.98 -10.12 -11.62
CA ALA A 31 -24.31 -10.18 -12.89
C ALA A 31 -22.79 -10.25 -12.68
N GLU A 32 -22.20 -11.19 -13.40
CA GLU A 32 -20.78 -11.26 -13.76
C GLU A 32 -20.18 -9.88 -14.05
N ASP A 33 -19.37 -9.34 -13.14
CA ASP A 33 -18.59 -8.14 -13.44
C ASP A 33 -17.15 -8.53 -13.83
N ASN A 34 -17.04 -9.06 -15.04
CA ASN A 34 -15.84 -8.95 -15.86
C ASN A 34 -16.01 -7.79 -16.86
N GLN A 35 -16.80 -6.75 -16.50
CA GLN A 35 -16.95 -5.56 -17.34
C GLN A 35 -15.84 -4.57 -17.02
N THR A 36 -15.29 -3.99 -18.09
CA THR A 36 -14.51 -2.75 -18.07
C THR A 36 -15.28 -1.70 -17.28
N ASN A 37 -14.96 -1.53 -16.00
CA ASN A 37 -15.65 -0.59 -15.13
C ASN A 37 -15.25 0.85 -15.54
N PRO A 38 -16.08 1.60 -16.30
CA PRO A 38 -15.67 2.86 -16.91
C PRO A 38 -15.52 3.98 -15.86
N GLY A 39 -15.90 3.71 -14.61
CA GLY A 39 -15.92 4.68 -13.51
C GLY A 39 -14.82 4.51 -12.48
N GLY A 40 -13.98 3.47 -12.53
CA GLY A 40 -12.97 3.18 -11.50
C GLY A 40 -13.54 2.66 -10.17
N ARG A 41 -12.69 2.07 -9.33
CA ARG A 41 -13.08 1.55 -8.00
C ARG A 41 -11.93 1.60 -7.00
N TRP A 42 -12.24 1.66 -5.71
CA TRP A 42 -11.26 1.40 -4.65
C TRP A 42 -10.90 -0.08 -4.63
N MET A 43 -9.61 -0.40 -4.68
CA MET A 43 -9.07 -1.75 -4.53
C MET A 43 -8.10 -1.79 -3.35
N LYS A 44 -8.25 -2.81 -2.49
CA LYS A 44 -7.33 -3.07 -1.38
C LYS A 44 -6.14 -3.88 -1.84
N GLY A 45 -4.93 -3.57 -1.37
CA GLY A 45 -3.78 -4.40 -1.67
C GLY A 45 -2.46 -3.89 -1.13
N GLU A 46 -1.41 -4.64 -1.44
CA GLU A 46 -0.03 -4.37 -1.06
C GLU A 46 0.94 -4.97 -2.08
N TYR A 47 2.18 -4.54 -2.05
CA TYR A 47 3.21 -4.95 -3.01
C TYR A 47 4.42 -5.63 -2.37
N HIS A 48 4.42 -5.82 -1.03
CA HIS A 48 5.59 -6.26 -0.29
C HIS A 48 5.25 -7.34 0.73
N ALA A 49 5.39 -8.60 0.31
CA ALA A 49 5.28 -9.80 1.13
C ALA A 49 6.09 -10.94 0.49
N HIS A 50 6.51 -11.90 1.32
CA HIS A 50 7.47 -12.94 0.95
C HIS A 50 6.82 -14.32 0.98
N THR A 51 7.32 -15.19 0.12
CA THR A 51 6.97 -16.62 0.10
C THR A 51 8.14 -17.45 0.59
N THR A 52 7.99 -18.77 0.64
CA THR A 52 9.08 -19.72 0.90
C THR A 52 10.28 -19.56 -0.02
N GLN A 53 10.13 -18.89 -1.18
CA GLN A 53 11.23 -18.60 -2.08
C GLN A 53 12.21 -17.55 -1.52
N SER A 54 11.82 -16.80 -0.49
CA SER A 54 12.74 -16.09 0.41
C SER A 54 13.19 -17.02 1.54
N ASP A 55 14.50 -17.15 1.74
CA ASP A 55 15.06 -18.13 2.70
C ASP A 55 14.71 -17.82 4.16
N ASP A 56 14.47 -16.55 4.49
CA ASP A 56 14.06 -16.03 5.79
C ASP A 56 12.54 -16.07 6.04
N ALA A 57 11.74 -16.46 5.05
CA ALA A 57 10.32 -16.78 5.26
C ALA A 57 10.14 -18.19 5.84
N ALA A 58 9.11 -18.39 6.67
CA ALA A 58 8.80 -19.69 7.26
C ALA A 58 8.21 -20.68 6.23
N GLY A 59 8.25 -21.98 6.54
CA GLY A 59 7.68 -23.03 5.67
C GLY A 59 6.16 -22.89 5.46
N SER A 60 5.46 -22.19 6.34
CA SER A 60 4.03 -21.86 6.20
C SER A 60 3.72 -20.79 5.14
N GLN A 61 4.72 -20.06 4.64
CA GLN A 61 4.58 -19.03 3.61
C GLN A 61 4.62 -19.58 2.18
N ILE A 62 4.12 -20.80 1.94
CA ILE A 62 3.96 -21.28 0.57
C ILE A 62 3.03 -20.34 -0.20
N LEU A 63 3.24 -20.23 -1.51
CA LEU A 63 2.57 -19.22 -2.34
C LEU A 63 1.04 -19.28 -2.20
N GLU A 64 0.44 -20.47 -2.25
CA GLU A 64 -1.00 -20.62 -2.14
C GLU A 64 -1.53 -20.19 -0.75
N SER A 65 -0.80 -20.49 0.33
CA SER A 65 -1.16 -20.10 1.70
C SER A 65 -1.17 -18.57 1.85
N LEU A 66 -0.13 -17.91 1.33
CA LEU A 66 -0.02 -16.46 1.32
C LEU A 66 -1.22 -15.83 0.59
N LEU A 67 -1.53 -16.30 -0.63
CA LEU A 67 -2.64 -15.79 -1.44
C LEU A 67 -4.02 -16.08 -0.81
N ASN A 68 -4.19 -17.24 -0.16
CA ASN A 68 -5.42 -17.57 0.58
C ASN A 68 -5.64 -16.62 1.76
N ASN A 69 -4.61 -16.33 2.54
CA ASN A 69 -4.71 -15.34 3.62
C ASN A 69 -5.02 -13.95 3.05
N ALA A 70 -4.25 -13.50 2.05
CA ALA A 70 -4.43 -12.20 1.42
C ALA A 70 -5.86 -11.98 0.88
N PHE A 71 -6.35 -12.90 0.04
CA PHE A 71 -7.58 -12.68 -0.72
C PHE A 71 -8.84 -13.23 -0.06
N ASN A 72 -8.77 -14.41 0.56
CA ASN A 72 -9.96 -15.09 1.08
C ASN A 72 -10.21 -14.72 2.55
N LYS A 73 -9.14 -14.59 3.35
CA LYS A 73 -9.26 -14.28 4.78
C LYS A 73 -9.33 -12.78 5.05
N TYR A 74 -8.41 -12.00 4.48
CA TYR A 74 -8.27 -10.57 4.77
C TYR A 74 -8.77 -9.64 3.65
N GLY A 75 -9.19 -10.23 2.54
CA GLY A 75 -10.01 -9.55 1.53
C GLY A 75 -9.26 -8.49 0.74
N LEU A 76 -7.97 -8.68 0.45
CA LEU A 76 -7.27 -7.89 -0.56
C LEU A 76 -7.89 -8.13 -1.95
N ASP A 77 -7.71 -7.18 -2.86
CA ASP A 77 -8.15 -7.23 -4.25
C ASP A 77 -6.99 -7.37 -5.22
N TRP A 78 -5.81 -6.94 -4.81
CA TRP A 78 -4.57 -7.13 -5.53
C TRP A 78 -3.41 -7.40 -4.58
N MET A 79 -2.39 -8.10 -5.06
CA MET A 79 -1.17 -8.39 -4.32
C MET A 79 0.04 -8.48 -5.26
N GLY A 80 1.12 -7.82 -4.87
CA GLY A 80 2.46 -8.05 -5.41
C GLY A 80 3.26 -8.94 -4.48
N ILE A 81 3.79 -10.04 -5.01
CA ILE A 81 4.77 -10.88 -4.31
C ILE A 81 6.14 -10.22 -4.48
N SER A 82 6.94 -10.17 -3.42
CA SER A 82 8.19 -9.41 -3.41
C SER A 82 9.29 -10.15 -2.67
N ASP A 83 9.49 -11.42 -3.03
CA ASP A 83 10.62 -12.21 -2.50
C ASP A 83 11.97 -11.49 -2.69
N HIS A 84 12.94 -11.76 -1.81
CA HIS A 84 14.27 -11.15 -1.90
C HIS A 84 14.94 -11.54 -3.21
N LEU A 85 15.45 -10.56 -3.98
CA LEU A 85 16.20 -10.76 -5.22
C LEU A 85 17.62 -11.32 -4.95
N ARG A 86 17.63 -12.50 -4.34
CA ARG A 86 18.76 -13.29 -3.86
C ARG A 86 18.67 -14.70 -4.43
N MET A 87 19.53 -15.60 -3.96
CA MET A 87 19.36 -17.03 -4.20
C MET A 87 18.14 -17.55 -3.43
N SER A 88 17.34 -18.37 -4.09
CA SER A 88 16.16 -19.04 -3.55
C SER A 88 16.47 -20.53 -3.37
N SER A 89 16.36 -21.05 -2.15
CA SER A 89 16.62 -22.47 -1.88
C SER A 89 15.39 -23.37 -1.99
N ARG A 90 14.19 -22.79 -2.02
CA ARG A 90 12.91 -23.50 -2.00
C ARG A 90 11.97 -23.03 -3.12
N ASP A 91 11.08 -23.92 -3.55
CA ASP A 91 10.04 -23.64 -4.54
C ASP A 91 8.78 -22.98 -3.93
N ASP A 92 7.73 -22.83 -4.75
CA ASP A 92 6.45 -22.22 -4.38
C ASP A 92 5.64 -23.04 -3.35
N GLU A 93 6.01 -24.30 -3.15
CA GLU A 93 5.44 -25.23 -2.17
C GLU A 93 6.36 -25.46 -0.95
N GLY A 94 7.50 -24.77 -0.91
CA GLY A 94 8.46 -24.84 0.20
C GLY A 94 9.40 -26.04 0.15
N HIS A 95 9.41 -26.82 -0.93
CA HIS A 95 10.37 -27.91 -1.10
C HIS A 95 11.73 -27.38 -1.54
N LEU A 96 12.81 -28.06 -1.14
CA LEU A 96 14.15 -27.74 -1.62
C LEU A 96 14.25 -27.90 -3.14
N ILE A 97 14.79 -26.90 -3.82
CA ILE A 97 14.95 -26.92 -5.27
C ILE A 97 15.96 -28.01 -5.69
N PRO A 98 15.58 -28.94 -6.59
CA PRO A 98 16.50 -29.95 -7.10
C PRO A 98 17.71 -29.32 -7.78
N GLY A 99 18.92 -29.73 -7.37
CA GLY A 99 20.17 -29.15 -7.88
C GLY A 99 20.70 -27.97 -7.06
N GLY A 100 19.98 -27.55 -6.03
CA GLY A 100 20.39 -26.49 -5.10
C GLY A 100 19.78 -25.13 -5.40
N PRO A 101 20.17 -24.08 -4.65
CA PRO A 101 19.59 -22.76 -4.79
C PRO A 101 19.79 -22.15 -6.20
N ILE A 102 18.79 -21.40 -6.68
CA ILE A 102 18.80 -20.69 -7.97
C ILE A 102 18.53 -19.19 -7.77
N PRO A 103 18.92 -18.30 -8.72
CA PRO A 103 18.53 -16.88 -8.66
C PRO A 103 17.01 -16.71 -8.55
N LEU A 104 16.52 -15.74 -7.77
CA LEU A 104 15.08 -15.59 -7.52
C LEU A 104 14.30 -15.44 -8.83
N SER A 105 14.80 -14.68 -9.81
CA SER A 105 14.09 -14.51 -11.09
C SER A 105 13.90 -15.84 -11.83
N GLN A 106 14.81 -16.81 -11.69
CA GLN A 106 14.63 -18.18 -12.18
C GLN A 106 13.57 -18.92 -11.35
N GLY A 107 13.58 -18.75 -10.02
CA GLY A 107 12.53 -19.24 -9.15
C GLY A 107 11.13 -18.72 -9.54
N ILE A 108 11.02 -17.43 -9.87
CA ILE A 108 9.76 -16.83 -10.35
C ILE A 108 9.33 -17.47 -11.68
N ILE A 109 10.25 -17.64 -12.62
CA ILE A 109 9.97 -18.22 -13.95
C ILE A 109 9.53 -19.69 -13.83
N GLN A 110 10.20 -20.46 -12.98
CA GLN A 110 10.03 -21.91 -12.92
C GLN A 110 8.90 -22.36 -11.99
N TYR A 111 8.64 -21.60 -10.92
CA TYR A 111 7.76 -22.01 -9.83
C TYR A 111 6.62 -21.00 -9.59
N GLN A 112 6.96 -19.75 -9.28
CA GLN A 112 5.98 -18.75 -8.85
C GLN A 112 4.93 -18.43 -9.92
N ALA A 113 5.38 -18.03 -11.13
CA ALA A 113 4.48 -17.60 -12.19
C ALA A 113 3.62 -18.76 -12.74
N PRO A 114 4.18 -19.96 -13.01
CA PRO A 114 3.36 -21.12 -13.38
C PRO A 114 2.33 -21.51 -12.32
N LYS A 115 2.69 -21.47 -11.03
CA LYS A 115 1.74 -21.77 -9.95
C LYS A 115 0.61 -20.76 -9.88
N MET A 116 0.89 -19.46 -9.99
CA MET A 116 -0.16 -18.44 -10.05
C MET A 116 -1.12 -18.69 -11.22
N GLU A 117 -0.58 -18.99 -12.41
CA GLU A 117 -1.39 -19.29 -13.59
C GLU A 117 -2.24 -20.56 -13.37
N GLN A 118 -1.67 -21.61 -12.77
CA GLN A 118 -2.37 -22.83 -12.41
C GLN A 118 -3.54 -22.53 -11.47
N LEU A 119 -3.30 -21.82 -10.36
CA LEU A 119 -4.33 -21.49 -9.36
C LEU A 119 -5.47 -20.69 -10.00
N GLN A 120 -5.15 -19.74 -10.89
CA GLN A 120 -6.15 -18.97 -11.64
C GLN A 120 -6.95 -19.83 -12.63
N LYS A 121 -6.30 -20.78 -13.33
CA LYS A 121 -6.98 -21.75 -14.22
C LYS A 121 -7.91 -22.70 -13.46
N GLU A 122 -7.54 -23.06 -12.23
CA GLU A 122 -8.38 -23.83 -11.29
C GLU A 122 -9.57 -23.01 -10.74
N GLY A 123 -9.65 -21.71 -11.08
CA GLY A 123 -10.73 -20.83 -10.65
C GLY A 123 -10.51 -20.18 -9.28
N LYS A 124 -9.34 -20.37 -8.65
CA LYS A 124 -8.97 -19.65 -7.42
C LYS A 124 -8.68 -18.19 -7.73
N PHE A 125 -8.95 -17.34 -6.74
CA PHE A 125 -8.67 -15.89 -6.79
C PHE A 125 -9.27 -15.18 -8.01
N LYS A 126 -10.45 -15.64 -8.47
CA LYS A 126 -11.19 -15.00 -9.56
C LYS A 126 -11.38 -13.51 -9.26
N ASN A 127 -11.15 -12.67 -10.27
CA ASN A 127 -11.23 -11.20 -10.21
C ASN A 127 -10.20 -10.53 -9.28
N LYS A 128 -9.21 -11.28 -8.76
CA LYS A 128 -8.06 -10.73 -8.03
C LYS A 128 -6.90 -10.49 -8.98
N VAL A 129 -6.07 -9.51 -8.65
CA VAL A 129 -4.87 -9.18 -9.42
C VAL A 129 -3.64 -9.66 -8.66
N ILE A 130 -2.84 -10.52 -9.28
CA ILE A 130 -1.64 -11.11 -8.68
C ILE A 130 -0.48 -10.86 -9.62
N PHE A 131 0.67 -10.49 -9.09
CA PHE A 131 1.89 -10.37 -9.88
C PHE A 131 3.14 -10.62 -9.05
N SER A 132 4.20 -11.04 -9.73
CA SER A 132 5.54 -11.16 -9.15
C SER A 132 6.33 -9.88 -9.38
N GLY A 133 6.74 -9.26 -8.29
CA GLY A 133 7.88 -8.35 -8.20
C GLY A 133 9.02 -9.04 -7.45
N PHE A 134 9.89 -8.24 -6.85
CA PHE A 134 10.97 -8.70 -5.97
C PHE A 134 11.46 -7.56 -5.08
N GLU A 135 11.96 -7.90 -3.90
CA GLU A 135 12.63 -6.98 -3.01
C GLU A 135 14.13 -6.97 -3.33
N TRP A 136 14.61 -5.87 -3.89
CA TRP A 136 16.00 -5.74 -4.32
C TRP A 136 16.88 -5.16 -3.21
N ASP A 137 17.99 -5.83 -2.89
CA ASP A 137 19.10 -5.27 -2.11
C ASP A 137 19.80 -4.16 -2.91
N MET A 138 19.33 -2.92 -2.77
CA MET A 138 19.88 -1.76 -3.49
C MET A 138 21.33 -1.51 -3.04
N PRO A 139 22.31 -1.45 -3.96
CA PRO A 139 23.71 -1.27 -3.61
C PRO A 139 23.93 -0.05 -2.72
N THR A 140 24.66 -0.23 -1.61
CA THR A 140 24.96 0.79 -0.58
C THR A 140 23.77 1.33 0.23
N TYR A 141 22.54 0.95 -0.11
CA TYR A 141 21.32 1.41 0.51
C TYR A 141 20.59 0.25 1.22
N GLU A 142 19.26 0.27 1.19
CA GLU A 142 18.37 -0.71 1.78
C GLU A 142 17.52 -1.37 0.69
N HIS A 143 16.45 -2.07 1.08
CA HIS A 143 15.57 -2.73 0.16
C HIS A 143 14.64 -1.80 -0.62
N VAL A 144 14.33 -2.22 -1.84
CA VAL A 144 13.40 -1.56 -2.75
C VAL A 144 12.52 -2.60 -3.40
N GLY A 145 11.20 -2.47 -3.23
CA GLY A 145 10.23 -3.27 -3.96
C GLY A 145 10.21 -2.87 -5.43
N ILE A 146 10.52 -3.80 -6.32
CA ILE A 146 10.52 -3.59 -7.77
C ILE A 146 9.51 -4.52 -8.43
N GLY A 147 8.69 -3.96 -9.31
CA GLY A 147 7.85 -4.73 -10.22
C GLY A 147 8.14 -4.35 -11.66
N ILE A 148 8.43 -5.33 -12.53
CA ILE A 148 8.64 -5.13 -13.97
C ILE A 148 7.54 -5.86 -14.73
N LEU A 149 6.47 -5.13 -15.06
CA LEU A 149 5.27 -5.69 -15.68
C LEU A 149 5.41 -5.83 -17.20
N GLY A 150 6.15 -4.92 -17.85
CA GLY A 150 6.20 -4.83 -19.30
C GLY A 150 4.83 -4.64 -19.96
N ASP A 151 4.74 -4.90 -21.27
CA ASP A 151 3.49 -4.77 -22.04
C ASP A 151 2.44 -5.82 -21.63
N GLN A 152 2.91 -7.01 -21.28
CA GLN A 152 2.10 -8.16 -20.86
C GLN A 152 2.68 -8.74 -19.56
N PRO A 153 2.12 -8.38 -18.41
CA PRO A 153 2.55 -8.86 -17.10
C PRO A 153 2.51 -10.39 -17.02
N GLY A 154 3.55 -11.01 -16.47
CA GLY A 154 3.69 -12.47 -16.37
C GLY A 154 4.06 -13.18 -17.69
N SER A 155 4.19 -12.45 -18.81
CA SER A 155 4.67 -13.05 -20.06
C SER A 155 6.14 -13.46 -19.98
N PRO A 156 6.61 -14.39 -20.84
CA PRO A 156 8.03 -14.71 -20.92
C PRO A 156 8.93 -13.48 -21.14
N LYS A 157 8.45 -12.47 -21.88
CA LYS A 157 9.18 -11.21 -22.10
C LYS A 157 9.30 -10.39 -20.81
N SER A 158 8.23 -10.23 -20.02
CA SER A 158 8.29 -9.48 -18.77
C SER A 158 9.09 -10.21 -17.70
N LEU A 159 8.94 -11.54 -17.58
CA LEU A 159 9.72 -12.33 -16.62
C LEU A 159 11.22 -12.31 -16.95
N LYS A 160 11.56 -12.36 -18.25
CA LYS A 160 12.94 -12.19 -18.71
C LYS A 160 13.53 -10.81 -18.39
N ALA A 161 12.71 -9.77 -18.33
CA ALA A 161 13.16 -8.45 -17.89
C ALA A 161 13.56 -8.44 -16.41
N GLY A 162 12.82 -9.14 -15.54
CA GLY A 162 13.23 -9.37 -14.15
C GLY A 162 14.54 -10.16 -14.05
N ASN A 163 14.72 -11.18 -14.89
CA ASN A 163 15.96 -11.95 -14.94
C ASN A 163 17.16 -11.12 -15.45
N GLN A 164 16.95 -10.25 -16.44
CA GLN A 164 17.96 -9.28 -16.88
C GLN A 164 18.30 -8.27 -15.78
N PHE A 165 17.29 -7.77 -15.05
CA PHE A 165 17.51 -6.86 -13.93
C PHE A 165 18.36 -7.51 -12.84
N GLU A 166 18.04 -8.76 -12.46
CA GLU A 166 18.84 -9.50 -11.49
C GLU A 166 20.29 -9.66 -11.95
N TYR A 167 20.51 -10.04 -13.21
CA TYR A 167 21.86 -10.15 -13.79
C TYR A 167 22.64 -8.83 -13.72
N LEU A 168 22.02 -7.72 -14.15
CA LEU A 168 22.69 -6.43 -14.25
C LEU A 168 22.97 -5.80 -12.89
N PHE A 169 22.03 -5.87 -11.95
CA PHE A 169 22.01 -5.00 -10.76
C PHE A 169 22.13 -5.75 -9.42
N THR A 170 22.43 -7.04 -9.45
CA THR A 170 22.83 -7.82 -8.26
C THR A 170 24.24 -8.37 -8.41
N ASN A 171 24.83 -8.85 -7.32
CA ASN A 171 26.17 -9.45 -7.29
C ASN A 171 26.21 -10.95 -7.68
N GLN A 172 25.12 -11.50 -8.21
CA GLN A 172 25.02 -12.93 -8.56
C GLN A 172 26.07 -13.37 -9.59
N ASP A 173 26.54 -14.61 -9.48
CA ASP A 173 27.49 -15.15 -10.44
C ASP A 173 26.85 -15.27 -11.83
N GLU A 174 27.53 -14.78 -12.86
CA GLU A 174 27.03 -14.82 -14.24
C GLU A 174 26.72 -16.25 -14.72
N LYS A 175 27.43 -17.25 -14.21
CA LYS A 175 27.22 -18.66 -14.58
C LYS A 175 25.84 -19.20 -14.17
N LEU A 176 25.11 -18.47 -13.33
CA LEU A 176 23.75 -18.83 -12.89
C LEU A 176 22.68 -18.42 -13.92
N PHE A 177 23.06 -17.73 -14.99
CA PHE A 177 22.16 -17.25 -16.04
C PHE A 177 22.45 -17.95 -17.38
N ASP A 178 21.44 -18.00 -18.27
CA ASP A 178 21.62 -18.57 -19.60
C ASP A 178 22.65 -17.77 -20.41
N SER A 179 23.70 -18.45 -20.87
CA SER A 179 24.82 -17.81 -21.58
C SER A 179 24.43 -17.06 -22.85
N LYS A 180 23.34 -17.45 -23.55
CA LYS A 180 22.85 -16.75 -24.74
C LYS A 180 22.20 -15.43 -24.35
N ASP A 181 21.47 -15.42 -23.25
CA ASP A 181 20.81 -14.23 -22.73
C ASP A 181 21.84 -13.23 -22.20
N VAL A 182 22.83 -13.72 -21.43
CA VAL A 182 23.97 -12.94 -20.97
C VAL A 182 24.71 -12.28 -22.13
N ALA A 183 24.95 -13.00 -23.24
CA ALA A 183 25.63 -12.45 -24.41
C ALA A 183 24.85 -11.27 -25.03
N VAL A 184 23.51 -11.35 -25.06
CA VAL A 184 22.65 -10.26 -25.53
C VAL A 184 22.69 -9.07 -24.57
N TRP A 185 22.57 -9.31 -23.26
CA TRP A 185 22.55 -8.23 -22.26
C TRP A 185 23.89 -7.50 -22.18
N LYS A 186 25.01 -8.21 -22.23
CA LYS A 186 26.36 -7.61 -22.25
C LYS A 186 26.60 -6.70 -23.46
N ALA A 187 25.95 -6.99 -24.58
CA ALA A 187 26.06 -6.15 -25.76
C ALA A 187 25.29 -4.82 -25.62
N GLN A 188 24.36 -4.73 -24.66
CA GLN A 188 23.45 -3.60 -24.49
C GLN A 188 23.76 -2.76 -23.26
N ASP A 189 24.11 -3.42 -22.15
CA ASP A 189 24.24 -2.83 -20.83
C ASP A 189 25.48 -3.39 -20.11
N GLN A 190 25.92 -2.68 -19.07
CA GLN A 190 26.98 -3.11 -18.16
C GLN A 190 26.39 -3.43 -16.78
N ARG A 191 26.98 -4.41 -16.10
CA ARG A 191 26.59 -4.72 -14.71
C ARG A 191 26.97 -3.57 -13.79
N ALA A 192 26.07 -3.20 -12.89
CA ALA A 192 26.22 -2.10 -11.93
C ALA A 192 25.56 -2.50 -10.61
N ASN A 193 26.34 -2.89 -9.58
CA ASN A 193 25.79 -3.56 -8.40
C ASN A 193 26.54 -3.29 -7.07
N LYS A 194 27.43 -2.29 -7.02
CA LYS A 194 28.34 -2.07 -5.87
C LYS A 194 28.19 -0.71 -5.21
N THR A 195 27.92 0.33 -6.00
CA THR A 195 28.02 1.73 -5.57
C THR A 195 26.65 2.41 -5.53
N SER A 196 26.56 3.56 -4.88
CA SER A 196 25.34 4.37 -4.92
C SER A 196 25.02 4.89 -6.33
N GLU A 197 26.02 5.09 -7.19
CA GLU A 197 25.83 5.43 -8.60
C GLU A 197 25.29 4.24 -9.41
N ASP A 198 25.70 3.02 -9.07
CA ASP A 198 25.13 1.81 -9.68
C ASP A 198 23.64 1.69 -9.36
N ALA A 199 23.26 2.04 -8.14
CA ALA A 199 21.86 2.05 -7.73
C ALA A 199 21.03 3.06 -8.55
N ARG A 200 21.59 4.24 -8.84
CA ARG A 200 21.02 5.26 -9.74
C ARG A 200 20.95 4.77 -11.18
N THR A 201 21.96 4.02 -11.63
CA THR A 201 21.98 3.39 -12.97
C THR A 201 20.83 2.40 -13.13
N ALA A 202 20.53 1.59 -12.11
CA ALA A 202 19.39 0.67 -12.13
C ALA A 202 18.05 1.40 -12.27
N LEU A 203 17.86 2.49 -11.53
CA LEU A 203 16.65 3.33 -11.64
C LEU A 203 16.53 3.98 -13.02
N ALA A 204 17.63 4.50 -13.57
CA ALA A 204 17.65 5.04 -14.92
C ALA A 204 17.35 3.98 -15.99
N TRP A 205 17.80 2.74 -15.78
CA TRP A 205 17.50 1.61 -16.66
C TRP A 205 16.01 1.26 -16.62
N LEU A 206 15.38 1.22 -15.44
CA LEU A 206 13.94 1.01 -15.32
C LEU A 206 13.15 2.15 -15.99
N GLU A 207 13.52 3.41 -15.75
CA GLU A 207 12.89 4.57 -16.38
C GLU A 207 13.02 4.52 -17.91
N LYS A 208 14.20 4.17 -18.43
CA LYS A 208 14.44 4.09 -19.88
C LYS A 208 13.64 2.97 -20.55
N ASN A 209 13.60 1.79 -19.93
CA ASN A 209 13.10 0.59 -20.60
C ASN A 209 11.65 0.23 -20.24
N TYR A 210 11.18 0.67 -19.06
CA TYR A 210 9.90 0.25 -18.48
C TYR A 210 9.14 1.39 -17.78
N LYS A 211 9.42 2.66 -18.09
CA LYS A 211 8.82 3.89 -17.51
C LYS A 211 7.40 3.76 -16.97
N HIS A 212 6.47 3.25 -17.79
CA HIS A 212 5.04 3.17 -17.46
C HIS A 212 4.56 1.76 -17.09
N THR A 213 5.47 0.79 -17.10
CA THR A 213 5.20 -0.63 -16.87
C THR A 213 6.11 -1.20 -15.77
N SER A 214 6.72 -0.36 -14.95
CA SER A 214 7.43 -0.76 -13.74
C SER A 214 7.23 0.23 -12.61
N TYR A 215 7.61 -0.20 -11.41
CA TYR A 215 7.77 0.64 -10.23
C TYR A 215 9.04 0.26 -9.47
N ALA A 216 9.53 1.21 -8.68
CA ALA A 216 10.51 1.03 -7.62
C ALA A 216 9.99 1.82 -6.41
N ILE A 217 9.74 1.14 -5.30
CA ILE A 217 9.22 1.75 -4.07
C ILE A 217 10.16 1.39 -2.93
N LEU A 218 10.64 2.39 -2.19
CA LEU A 218 11.58 2.16 -1.08
C LEU A 218 10.88 1.40 0.04
N ASN A 219 11.44 0.26 0.45
CA ASN A 219 10.93 -0.50 1.59
C ASN A 219 11.64 -0.04 2.87
N HIS A 220 10.88 0.03 3.97
CA HIS A 220 11.35 0.33 5.33
C HIS A 220 12.58 1.30 5.40
N PRO A 221 12.51 2.49 4.77
CA PRO A 221 13.70 3.27 4.43
C PRO A 221 14.51 3.73 5.64
N SER A 222 13.89 3.90 6.81
CA SER A 222 14.60 4.31 8.00
C SER A 222 15.39 3.18 8.68
N ARG A 223 15.16 1.89 8.33
CA ARG A 223 15.64 0.70 9.05
C ARG A 223 17.16 0.60 9.23
N LYS A 224 17.96 1.12 8.30
CA LYS A 224 19.44 1.12 8.40
C LYS A 224 20.09 2.49 8.44
N ARG A 225 19.31 3.59 8.35
CA ARG A 225 19.84 4.98 8.33
C ARG A 225 20.87 5.24 7.22
N VAL A 226 20.70 4.58 6.07
CA VAL A 226 21.62 4.65 4.92
C VAL A 226 21.21 5.67 3.85
N TYR A 227 20.02 6.28 3.98
CA TYR A 227 19.55 7.30 3.05
C TYR A 227 19.68 8.71 3.60
N ASN A 228 20.04 9.65 2.73
CA ASN A 228 19.85 11.08 2.95
C ASN A 228 18.67 11.57 2.12
N ILE A 229 18.07 12.71 2.49
CA ILE A 229 16.96 13.30 1.72
C ILE A 229 17.35 13.61 0.25
N SER A 230 18.61 13.95 -0.01
CA SER A 230 19.12 14.16 -1.37
C SER A 230 19.06 12.91 -2.23
N ASP A 231 19.22 11.72 -1.64
CA ASP A 231 19.08 10.45 -2.36
C ASP A 231 17.66 10.27 -2.87
N PHE A 232 16.64 10.50 -2.04
CA PHE A 232 15.22 10.46 -2.47
C PHE A 232 14.94 11.43 -3.61
N ARG A 233 15.51 12.65 -3.53
CA ARG A 233 15.37 13.67 -4.58
C ARG A 233 16.02 13.23 -5.88
N ASP A 234 17.22 12.65 -5.81
CA ASP A 234 17.95 12.14 -6.97
C ASP A 234 17.21 10.97 -7.60
N PHE A 235 16.78 9.99 -6.80
CA PHE A 235 16.05 8.82 -7.31
C PHE A 235 14.78 9.24 -8.04
N ASN A 236 14.00 10.16 -7.45
CA ASN A 236 12.80 10.69 -8.09
C ASN A 236 13.11 11.64 -9.27
N ASN A 237 14.28 12.28 -9.32
CA ASN A 237 14.71 13.06 -10.49
C ASN A 237 15.10 12.15 -11.66
N ILE A 238 15.79 11.04 -11.37
CA ILE A 238 16.23 10.05 -12.36
C ILE A 238 15.02 9.32 -12.96
N ALA A 239 14.09 8.89 -12.11
CA ALA A 239 13.02 7.99 -12.50
C ALA A 239 11.67 8.41 -11.91
N PRO A 240 11.11 9.60 -12.25
CA PRO A 240 9.91 10.12 -11.59
C PRO A 240 8.65 9.26 -11.80
N ASP A 241 8.58 8.47 -12.87
CA ASP A 241 7.44 7.61 -13.19
C ASP A 241 7.59 6.19 -12.64
N VAL A 242 8.80 5.81 -12.23
CA VAL A 242 9.10 4.50 -11.62
C VAL A 242 9.30 4.63 -10.11
N MET A 243 10.04 5.63 -9.66
CA MET A 243 10.39 5.91 -8.26
C MET A 243 9.51 7.02 -7.67
N PHE A 244 8.30 6.65 -7.29
CA PHE A 244 7.25 7.58 -6.90
C PHE A 244 6.71 7.35 -5.48
N GLY A 245 7.40 6.58 -4.64
CA GLY A 245 6.95 6.41 -3.27
C GLY A 245 7.87 5.62 -2.37
N PHE A 246 7.37 5.40 -1.16
CA PHE A 246 8.04 4.67 -0.11
C PHE A 246 7.02 3.98 0.80
N GLU A 247 7.47 2.96 1.50
CA GLU A 247 6.77 2.31 2.58
C GLU A 247 6.92 3.14 3.86
N GLY A 248 6.08 4.16 4.02
CA GLY A 248 6.07 4.99 5.23
C GLY A 248 5.30 4.35 6.39
N MET A 249 4.56 3.28 6.14
CA MET A 249 3.90 2.46 7.15
C MET A 249 4.43 1.02 7.05
N PRO A 250 5.64 0.77 7.60
CA PRO A 250 6.40 -0.45 7.36
C PRO A 250 5.67 -1.71 7.82
N GLY A 251 5.99 -2.84 7.17
CA GLY A 251 5.63 -4.18 7.60
C GLY A 251 6.32 -4.61 8.90
N ASN A 252 6.46 -5.93 9.12
CA ASN A 252 7.11 -6.49 10.32
C ASN A 252 6.57 -5.94 11.66
N GLN A 253 5.29 -5.57 11.69
CA GLN A 253 4.66 -4.93 12.85
C GLN A 253 4.53 -5.87 14.06
N MET A 254 4.59 -7.19 13.86
CA MET A 254 4.59 -8.20 14.94
C MET A 254 5.99 -8.38 15.57
N GLU A 255 7.03 -7.67 15.12
CA GLU A 255 8.32 -7.69 15.80
C GLU A 255 8.30 -6.94 17.14
N PRO A 256 9.13 -7.37 18.13
CA PRO A 256 9.31 -6.64 19.39
C PRO A 256 9.79 -5.20 19.16
N ASP A 257 10.73 -5.04 18.22
CA ASP A 257 11.15 -3.77 17.65
C ASP A 257 10.23 -3.49 16.46
N ARG A 258 9.08 -2.84 16.70
CA ARG A 258 8.00 -2.67 15.72
C ARG A 258 8.55 -2.25 14.34
N GLY A 259 8.36 -3.10 13.33
CA GLY A 259 8.84 -2.90 11.97
C GLY A 259 10.31 -3.26 11.70
N GLY A 260 11.01 -3.93 12.62
CA GLY A 260 12.44 -4.26 12.52
C GLY A 260 13.37 -3.05 12.67
N LEU A 261 12.84 -1.95 13.19
CA LEU A 261 13.48 -0.66 13.39
C LEU A 261 14.13 -0.62 14.79
N ASN A 262 15.36 -1.16 14.91
CA ASN A 262 15.95 -1.59 16.18
C ASN A 262 17.17 -0.80 16.68
N LEU A 263 17.56 0.31 16.03
CA LEU A 263 18.62 1.20 16.50
C LEU A 263 18.07 2.17 17.57
N ALA A 264 18.95 2.64 18.44
CA ALA A 264 18.58 3.58 19.50
C ALA A 264 18.27 5.01 18.99
N THR A 265 18.58 5.32 17.72
CA THR A 265 18.36 6.66 17.15
C THR A 265 16.88 6.89 16.83
N PRO A 266 16.29 8.04 17.21
CA PRO A 266 14.87 8.33 16.98
C PRO A 266 14.42 8.18 15.52
N GLU A 267 15.29 8.53 14.57
CA GLU A 267 15.01 8.46 13.14
C GLU A 267 15.04 7.03 12.58
N ASN A 268 15.42 6.04 13.39
CA ASN A 268 15.34 4.61 13.07
C ASN A 268 14.18 3.94 13.81
N ARG A 269 13.24 4.69 14.39
CA ARG A 269 12.12 4.11 15.13
C ARG A 269 10.80 4.44 14.47
N THR A 270 9.81 3.59 14.72
CA THR A 270 8.44 3.88 14.35
C THR A 270 7.80 4.83 15.36
N TYR A 271 6.77 5.54 14.89
CA TYR A 271 5.93 6.42 15.67
C TYR A 271 4.48 6.09 15.35
N GLY A 272 3.78 5.43 16.27
CA GLY A 272 2.46 4.89 15.97
C GLY A 272 2.50 3.76 14.93
N GLY A 273 3.58 2.99 14.90
CA GLY A 273 3.90 1.99 13.87
C GLY A 273 4.36 2.57 12.51
N SER A 274 4.33 3.89 12.34
CA SER A 274 4.70 4.56 11.09
C SER A 274 6.17 4.95 11.07
N ASP A 275 6.81 4.94 9.91
CA ASP A 275 8.20 5.37 9.71
C ASP A 275 8.39 6.84 10.11
N TYR A 276 9.54 7.18 10.69
CA TYR A 276 9.91 8.55 11.08
C TYR A 276 9.70 9.56 9.95
N MET A 277 10.02 9.20 8.70
CA MET A 277 9.88 10.06 7.53
C MET A 277 8.44 10.47 7.25
N LEU A 278 7.48 9.59 7.56
CA LEU A 278 6.04 9.81 7.41
C LEU A 278 5.44 10.53 8.62
N ALA A 279 5.77 10.07 9.82
CA ALA A 279 5.08 10.45 11.05
C ALA A 279 5.34 11.90 11.47
N LYS A 280 6.53 12.43 11.18
CA LYS A 280 6.92 13.79 11.57
C LYS A 280 6.31 14.84 10.64
N VAL A 281 5.45 15.69 11.20
CA VAL A 281 4.96 16.90 10.53
C VAL A 281 6.14 17.83 10.25
N GLY A 282 6.30 18.22 8.99
CA GLY A 282 7.45 18.97 8.48
C GLY A 282 8.71 18.15 8.25
N GLY A 283 8.65 16.82 8.41
CA GLY A 283 9.78 15.91 8.19
C GLY A 283 10.09 15.64 6.72
N ALA A 284 10.79 14.53 6.48
CA ALA A 284 11.37 14.21 5.18
C ALA A 284 10.32 14.04 4.06
N TRP A 285 9.18 13.40 4.34
CA TRP A 285 8.13 13.31 3.33
C TRP A 285 7.54 14.68 3.00
N ASP A 286 7.27 15.51 4.02
CA ASP A 286 6.78 16.88 3.84
C ASP A 286 7.78 17.79 3.08
N ALA A 287 9.08 17.52 3.20
CA ALA A 287 10.11 18.17 2.37
C ALA A 287 9.96 17.81 0.88
N LEU A 288 9.72 16.53 0.56
CA LEU A 288 9.47 16.11 -0.83
C LEU A 288 8.14 16.67 -1.37
N LEU A 289 7.09 16.69 -0.54
CA LEU A 289 5.80 17.27 -0.90
C LEU A 289 5.90 18.79 -1.11
N GLY A 290 6.66 19.49 -0.27
CA GLY A 290 6.97 20.92 -0.42
C GLY A 290 7.72 21.26 -1.72
N GLU A 291 8.34 20.28 -2.37
CA GLU A 291 8.96 20.44 -3.69
C GLU A 291 8.00 20.17 -4.85
N GLY A 292 6.74 19.86 -4.56
CA GLY A 292 5.74 19.47 -5.56
C GLY A 292 5.96 18.06 -6.11
N ARG A 293 6.81 17.24 -5.49
CA ARG A 293 7.09 15.87 -5.96
C ARG A 293 5.87 14.99 -5.77
N LYS A 294 5.56 14.22 -6.81
CA LYS A 294 4.56 13.17 -6.78
C LYS A 294 5.18 11.92 -6.14
N PHE A 295 5.32 11.96 -4.82
CA PHE A 295 6.01 10.95 -4.01
C PHE A 295 5.11 10.48 -2.86
N TRP A 296 4.70 9.22 -2.91
CA TRP A 296 3.54 8.69 -2.20
C TRP A 296 3.91 7.75 -1.05
N ASN A 297 3.05 7.75 -0.04
CA ASN A 297 3.11 6.81 1.07
C ASN A 297 2.33 5.53 0.73
N PHE A 298 2.90 4.39 1.14
CA PHE A 298 2.24 3.09 1.15
C PHE A 298 2.49 2.34 2.47
N SER A 299 1.67 1.32 2.72
CA SER A 299 1.81 0.37 3.83
C SER A 299 1.86 -1.06 3.33
N ASN A 300 2.69 -1.91 3.91
CA ASN A 300 2.70 -3.33 3.58
C ASN A 300 2.87 -4.18 4.83
N SER A 301 2.81 -5.49 4.66
CA SER A 301 2.98 -6.48 5.74
C SER A 301 4.43 -6.87 5.93
N ASP A 302 5.26 -6.85 4.87
CA ASP A 302 6.61 -7.43 4.85
C ASP A 302 6.58 -8.87 5.43
N SER A 303 5.52 -9.61 5.06
CA SER A 303 5.16 -10.87 5.70
C SER A 303 6.18 -11.95 5.36
N HIS A 304 7.01 -12.33 6.33
CA HIS A 304 7.89 -13.51 6.29
C HIS A 304 7.34 -14.66 7.13
N PHE A 305 6.64 -14.32 8.21
CA PHE A 305 5.79 -15.17 9.06
C PHE A 305 5.20 -14.27 10.15
N GLU A 306 4.02 -14.62 10.66
CA GLU A 306 3.49 -13.90 11.82
C GLU A 306 4.18 -14.35 13.12
N ILE A 307 4.17 -15.66 13.36
CA ILE A 307 4.89 -16.34 14.45
C ILE A 307 5.67 -17.50 13.84
N SER A 308 6.96 -17.57 14.14
CA SER A 308 7.86 -18.63 13.66
C SER A 308 7.42 -20.01 14.15
N GLU A 309 7.74 -21.06 13.39
CA GLU A 309 7.32 -22.45 13.69
C GLU A 309 7.85 -22.95 15.05
N ASN A 310 9.07 -22.56 15.42
CA ASN A 310 9.67 -22.86 16.73
C ASN A 310 9.16 -21.94 17.85
N ARG A 311 8.28 -20.98 17.53
CA ARG A 311 7.64 -20.03 18.44
C ARG A 311 8.63 -19.19 19.25
N LEU A 312 9.81 -18.91 18.69
CA LEU A 312 10.82 -18.04 19.30
C LEU A 312 10.69 -16.59 18.84
N TYR A 313 10.28 -16.40 17.59
CA TYR A 313 10.24 -15.12 16.91
C TYR A 313 8.85 -14.82 16.34
N SER A 314 8.59 -13.54 16.14
CA SER A 314 7.47 -12.98 15.39
C SER A 314 8.01 -11.95 14.39
N SER A 315 7.32 -11.75 13.26
CA SER A 315 7.78 -10.87 12.17
C SER A 315 6.64 -9.96 11.68
N GLY A 316 6.02 -10.25 10.54
CA GLY A 316 4.95 -9.47 9.93
C GLY A 316 3.62 -10.23 9.99
N TYR A 317 2.52 -9.50 10.19
CA TYR A 317 1.18 -10.06 10.03
C TYR A 317 0.99 -10.66 8.63
N TRP A 318 -0.06 -11.46 8.45
CA TRP A 318 -0.43 -11.91 7.11
C TRP A 318 -0.79 -10.71 6.21
N PRO A 319 -0.63 -10.83 4.88
CA PRO A 319 -1.02 -9.78 3.95
C PRO A 319 -2.48 -9.36 4.12
N GLY A 320 -2.71 -8.06 4.29
CA GLY A 320 -4.03 -7.50 4.55
C GLY A 320 -4.60 -7.68 5.96
N GLU A 321 -3.92 -8.39 6.87
CA GLU A 321 -4.44 -8.59 8.22
C GLU A 321 -4.41 -7.31 9.05
N TYR A 322 -3.26 -6.65 9.07
CA TYR A 322 -3.04 -5.42 9.83
C TYR A 322 -2.88 -4.20 8.91
N SER A 323 -2.14 -4.32 7.81
CA SER A 323 -1.88 -3.22 6.88
C SER A 323 -2.65 -3.37 5.58
N LYS A 324 -3.20 -2.25 5.07
CA LYS A 324 -3.83 -2.19 3.74
C LYS A 324 -3.54 -0.85 3.07
N ASN A 325 -3.30 -0.88 1.76
CA ASN A 325 -3.50 0.29 0.90
C ASN A 325 -4.86 0.20 0.24
N TYR A 326 -5.53 1.33 0.13
CA TYR A 326 -6.74 1.52 -0.66
C TYR A 326 -6.38 2.42 -1.82
N THR A 327 -6.34 1.86 -3.03
CA THR A 327 -5.94 2.57 -4.25
C THR A 327 -7.11 2.66 -5.22
N TRP A 328 -7.33 3.82 -5.81
CA TRP A 328 -8.34 3.99 -6.84
C TRP A 328 -7.81 3.47 -8.18
N VAL A 329 -8.51 2.49 -8.74
CA VAL A 329 -8.08 1.77 -9.94
C VAL A 329 -9.13 1.93 -11.04
N ASN A 330 -8.69 2.42 -12.19
CA ASN A 330 -9.51 2.50 -13.42
C ASN A 330 -9.20 1.27 -14.29
N GLY A 331 -10.00 0.22 -14.14
CA GLY A 331 -9.83 -1.06 -14.83
C GLY A 331 -9.62 -2.23 -13.86
N SER A 332 -9.17 -3.36 -14.39
CA SER A 332 -9.00 -4.61 -13.63
C SER A 332 -7.63 -5.26 -13.82
N SER A 333 -6.73 -4.64 -14.57
CA SER A 333 -5.39 -5.16 -14.82
C SER A 333 -4.39 -4.70 -13.76
N ILE A 334 -3.27 -5.42 -13.61
CA ILE A 334 -2.15 -4.94 -12.79
C ILE A 334 -1.58 -3.62 -13.29
N LYS A 335 -1.61 -3.35 -14.61
CA LYS A 335 -1.22 -2.04 -15.14
C LYS A 335 -2.15 -0.94 -14.62
N SER A 336 -3.47 -1.21 -14.54
CA SER A 336 -4.44 -0.29 -13.94
C SER A 336 -4.16 -0.04 -12.46
N VAL A 337 -3.74 -1.07 -11.72
CA VAL A 337 -3.33 -0.93 -10.31
C VAL A 337 -2.08 -0.07 -10.21
N LEU A 338 -1.05 -0.32 -11.02
CA LEU A 338 0.17 0.50 -11.09
C LEU A 338 -0.16 1.96 -11.42
N ASP A 339 -1.03 2.20 -12.40
CA ASP A 339 -1.47 3.56 -12.75
C ASP A 339 -2.17 4.24 -11.57
N GLY A 340 -2.99 3.51 -10.82
CA GLY A 340 -3.62 4.00 -9.58
C GLY A 340 -2.62 4.30 -8.46
N MET A 341 -1.61 3.45 -8.28
CA MET A 341 -0.52 3.69 -7.33
C MET A 341 0.25 4.96 -7.71
N ARG A 342 0.64 5.08 -8.99
CA ARG A 342 1.36 6.24 -9.53
C ARG A 342 0.54 7.52 -9.46
N SER A 343 -0.78 7.45 -9.59
CA SER A 343 -1.65 8.64 -9.52
C SER A 343 -1.68 9.27 -8.12
N GLY A 344 -1.28 8.54 -7.09
CA GLY A 344 -1.37 9.00 -5.70
C GLY A 344 -2.79 9.06 -5.15
N LYS A 345 -3.79 8.55 -5.88
CA LYS A 345 -5.17 8.42 -5.36
C LYS A 345 -5.26 7.16 -4.50
N SER A 346 -4.53 7.20 -3.40
CA SER A 346 -4.34 6.10 -2.47
C SER A 346 -4.21 6.59 -1.03
N PHE A 347 -4.62 5.75 -0.09
CA PHE A 347 -4.41 5.95 1.35
C PHE A 347 -4.05 4.62 2.03
N SER A 348 -3.35 4.72 3.14
CA SER A 348 -2.80 3.57 3.87
C SER A 348 -3.38 3.50 5.27
N VAL A 349 -3.66 2.29 5.74
CA VAL A 349 -4.41 2.05 6.98
C VAL A 349 -3.80 0.90 7.76
N PHE A 350 -3.62 1.09 9.07
CA PHE A 350 -3.39 0.01 10.03
C PHE A 350 -4.67 -0.41 10.76
N GLY A 351 -4.78 -1.70 11.02
CA GLY A 351 -5.80 -2.38 11.82
C GLY A 351 -7.23 -2.08 11.40
N ASP A 352 -7.48 -1.87 10.10
CA ASP A 352 -8.80 -1.50 9.57
C ASP A 352 -9.46 -0.32 10.33
N LEU A 353 -8.66 0.66 10.77
CA LEU A 353 -9.17 1.85 11.45
C LEU A 353 -10.25 2.58 10.64
N ILE A 354 -10.05 2.64 9.33
CA ILE A 354 -11.04 3.07 8.34
C ILE A 354 -11.07 2.09 7.16
N ASP A 355 -12.22 1.95 6.51
CA ASP A 355 -12.40 1.12 5.30
C ASP A 355 -12.80 1.94 4.06
N ALA A 356 -12.98 3.26 4.20
CA ALA A 356 -13.23 4.18 3.10
C ALA A 356 -12.75 5.60 3.42
N LEU A 357 -12.23 6.30 2.40
CA LEU A 357 -11.84 7.70 2.47
C LEU A 357 -12.07 8.43 1.13
N ASP A 358 -12.93 9.44 1.14
CA ASP A 358 -13.00 10.46 0.10
C ASP A 358 -12.33 11.74 0.62
N PHE A 359 -11.22 12.12 0.02
CA PHE A 359 -10.52 13.37 0.33
C PHE A 359 -10.46 14.23 -0.92
N GLN A 360 -11.08 15.41 -0.86
CA GLN A 360 -11.24 16.31 -2.00
C GLN A 360 -11.00 17.77 -1.64
N ALA A 361 -10.47 18.52 -2.60
CA ALA A 361 -10.38 19.98 -2.56
C ALA A 361 -11.19 20.56 -3.72
N LYS A 362 -11.96 21.62 -3.44
CA LYS A 362 -12.85 22.25 -4.41
C LYS A 362 -12.78 23.77 -4.37
N ASN A 363 -12.73 24.41 -5.53
CA ASN A 363 -12.91 25.85 -5.73
C ASN A 363 -13.86 26.08 -6.92
N GLY A 364 -15.00 26.75 -6.69
CA GLY A 364 -16.03 26.90 -7.72
C GLY A 364 -16.53 25.54 -8.24
N ASN A 365 -16.36 25.29 -9.55
CA ASN A 365 -16.68 24.00 -10.19
C ASN A 365 -15.48 23.04 -10.27
N ASN A 366 -14.26 23.53 -10.02
CA ASN A 366 -13.05 22.72 -10.08
C ASN A 366 -12.92 21.89 -8.81
N LYS A 367 -12.76 20.58 -8.99
CA LYS A 367 -12.63 19.61 -7.90
C LYS A 367 -11.51 18.65 -8.23
N VAL A 368 -10.63 18.39 -7.27
CA VAL A 368 -9.61 17.35 -7.36
C VAL A 368 -9.64 16.50 -6.10
N GLU A 369 -9.02 15.32 -6.19
CA GLU A 369 -8.87 14.34 -5.11
C GLU A 369 -7.38 14.08 -4.86
N MET A 370 -7.07 13.14 -3.96
CA MET A 370 -5.70 12.70 -3.65
C MET A 370 -4.85 12.50 -4.91
N GLY A 371 -3.61 12.98 -4.87
CA GLY A 371 -2.66 13.03 -5.98
C GLY A 371 -2.84 14.20 -6.95
N GLY A 372 -4.06 14.76 -7.00
CA GLY A 372 -4.44 15.84 -7.92
C GLY A 372 -3.87 17.22 -7.57
N ASP A 373 -4.05 18.15 -8.50
CA ASP A 373 -3.57 19.54 -8.42
C ASP A 373 -4.71 20.52 -8.68
N LEU A 374 -5.14 21.25 -7.66
CA LEU A 374 -6.19 22.25 -7.76
C LEU A 374 -5.59 23.62 -8.06
N LYS A 375 -5.83 24.14 -9.25
CA LYS A 375 -5.50 25.53 -9.59
C LYS A 375 -6.55 26.49 -9.04
N VAL A 376 -6.09 27.53 -8.34
CA VAL A 376 -6.94 28.56 -7.73
C VAL A 376 -6.30 29.94 -7.84
N LYS A 377 -7.09 31.01 -7.82
CA LYS A 377 -6.55 32.37 -7.77
C LYS A 377 -6.18 32.75 -6.34
N GLU A 378 -5.14 33.56 -6.18
CA GLU A 378 -4.68 34.02 -4.88
C GLU A 378 -5.81 34.66 -4.05
N GLY A 379 -5.92 34.20 -2.80
CA GLY A 379 -6.87 34.65 -1.80
C GLY A 379 -8.27 34.05 -1.92
N GLN A 380 -8.50 33.16 -2.89
CA GLN A 380 -9.77 32.42 -2.97
C GLN A 380 -9.86 31.34 -1.89
N MET A 381 -11.10 30.98 -1.54
CA MET A 381 -11.37 29.89 -0.61
C MET A 381 -11.36 28.55 -1.34
N VAL A 382 -10.64 27.59 -0.78
CA VAL A 382 -10.69 26.17 -1.11
C VAL A 382 -11.56 25.47 -0.07
N LYS A 383 -12.60 24.77 -0.52
CA LYS A 383 -13.37 23.87 0.32
C LYS A 383 -12.69 22.51 0.32
N VAL A 384 -12.13 22.13 1.46
CA VAL A 384 -11.66 20.78 1.74
C VAL A 384 -12.84 19.96 2.27
N THR A 385 -13.01 18.74 1.78
CA THR A 385 -14.01 17.79 2.29
C THR A 385 -13.33 16.46 2.52
N ILE A 386 -13.56 15.91 3.72
CA ILE A 386 -13.03 14.62 4.16
C ILE A 386 -14.26 13.78 4.50
N ARG A 387 -14.46 12.66 3.83
CA ARG A 387 -15.47 11.66 4.19
C ARG A 387 -14.77 10.36 4.49
N PHE A 388 -14.98 9.79 5.67
CA PHE A 388 -14.40 8.51 6.01
C PHE A 388 -15.42 7.62 6.70
N LYS A 389 -15.16 6.32 6.70
CA LYS A 389 -15.98 5.32 7.37
C LYS A 389 -15.07 4.28 8.00
N SER A 390 -15.51 3.74 9.12
CA SER A 390 -14.85 2.62 9.79
C SER A 390 -15.74 1.37 9.71
N PRO A 391 -15.15 0.18 9.59
CA PRO A 391 -15.89 -1.05 9.78
C PRO A 391 -16.37 -1.15 11.23
N LYS A 392 -17.28 -2.08 11.53
CA LYS A 392 -17.72 -2.29 12.92
C LYS A 392 -16.61 -2.87 13.79
N LYS A 393 -15.78 -3.74 13.20
CA LYS A 393 -14.68 -4.43 13.85
C LYS A 393 -13.50 -4.56 12.90
N ASN A 394 -12.29 -4.61 13.46
CA ASN A 394 -11.08 -4.99 12.74
C ASN A 394 -10.86 -6.51 12.75
N ASN A 395 -9.74 -6.96 12.17
CA ASN A 395 -9.39 -8.39 12.09
C ASN A 395 -9.01 -9.01 13.45
N ASN A 396 -8.71 -8.20 14.48
CA ASN A 396 -8.56 -8.65 15.87
C ASN A 396 -9.91 -8.79 16.60
N GLY A 397 -11.03 -8.40 15.97
CA GLY A 397 -12.37 -8.45 16.55
C GLY A 397 -12.71 -7.27 17.46
N ASP A 398 -11.81 -6.28 17.57
CA ASP A 398 -12.00 -5.05 18.35
C ASP A 398 -12.92 -4.09 17.61
N SER A 399 -13.68 -3.30 18.37
CA SER A 399 -14.44 -2.19 17.78
C SER A 399 -13.50 -1.05 17.41
N VAL A 400 -13.59 -0.56 16.17
CA VAL A 400 -12.76 0.54 15.71
C VAL A 400 -13.51 1.87 15.81
N LYS A 401 -12.77 2.91 16.17
CA LYS A 401 -13.28 4.28 16.23
C LYS A 401 -12.12 5.25 16.01
N VAL A 402 -12.29 6.16 15.07
CA VAL A 402 -11.39 7.32 14.90
C VAL A 402 -11.66 8.32 16.02
N ASP A 403 -10.61 8.72 16.73
CA ASP A 403 -10.66 9.80 17.72
C ASP A 403 -10.63 11.16 17.02
N HIS A 404 -9.60 11.36 16.18
CA HIS A 404 -9.44 12.58 15.42
C HIS A 404 -8.78 12.37 14.04
N VAL A 405 -8.95 13.36 13.17
CA VAL A 405 -8.31 13.48 11.87
C VAL A 405 -7.64 14.84 11.77
N ASP A 406 -6.34 14.84 11.50
CA ASP A 406 -5.53 16.03 11.24
C ASP A 406 -5.54 16.36 9.74
N LEU A 407 -5.87 17.60 9.42
CA LEU A 407 -5.55 18.21 8.12
C LEU A 407 -4.21 18.93 8.25
N ILE A 408 -3.19 18.39 7.59
CA ILE A 408 -1.83 18.90 7.59
C ILE A 408 -1.57 19.62 6.28
N SER A 409 -0.91 20.77 6.32
CA SER A 409 -0.52 21.52 5.13
C SER A 409 0.87 22.13 5.30
N GLY A 410 1.62 22.18 4.21
CA GLY A 410 2.86 22.94 4.05
C GLY A 410 2.87 23.66 2.70
N GLU A 411 3.65 24.72 2.62
CA GLU A 411 3.90 25.47 1.39
C GLU A 411 4.67 24.61 0.39
N VAL A 412 4.35 24.79 -0.89
CA VAL A 412 5.09 24.20 -2.02
C VAL A 412 5.95 25.30 -2.64
N THR A 413 7.26 25.10 -2.65
CA THR A 413 8.25 26.09 -3.10
C THR A 413 8.98 25.68 -4.39
N GLY A 414 8.66 24.49 -4.90
CA GLY A 414 9.29 23.89 -6.08
C GLY A 414 10.55 23.09 -5.75
N LYS A 415 11.03 22.31 -6.72
CA LYS A 415 12.18 21.41 -6.52
C LYS A 415 13.45 22.19 -6.21
N ALA A 416 14.13 21.81 -5.14
CA ALA A 416 15.45 22.32 -4.82
C ALA A 416 16.46 21.98 -5.93
N VAL A 417 17.44 22.86 -6.15
CA VAL A 417 18.50 22.65 -7.15
C VAL A 417 19.58 21.73 -6.59
N PRO A 418 19.99 20.65 -7.30
CA PRO A 418 21.06 19.75 -6.85
C PRO A 418 22.35 20.49 -6.44
N GLY A 419 23.00 20.00 -5.38
CA GLY A 419 24.24 20.59 -4.84
C GLY A 419 24.04 21.82 -3.94
N THR A 420 22.81 22.32 -3.76
CA THR A 420 22.53 23.44 -2.85
C THR A 420 22.22 22.98 -1.42
N PRO A 421 22.33 23.86 -0.40
CA PRO A 421 21.87 23.56 0.96
C PRO A 421 20.39 23.15 1.02
N ALA A 422 19.54 23.78 0.19
CA ALA A 422 18.12 23.44 0.09
C ALA A 422 17.92 21.97 -0.34
N TYR A 423 18.77 21.45 -1.23
CA TYR A 423 18.73 20.06 -1.70
C TYR A 423 19.16 19.02 -0.66
N ASN A 424 19.75 19.46 0.46
CA ASN A 424 20.11 18.60 1.58
C ASN A 424 19.19 18.82 2.79
N LYS A 425 18.23 19.73 2.70
CA LYS A 425 17.28 20.01 3.79
C LYS A 425 16.22 18.92 3.86
N ALA A 426 16.15 18.22 4.99
CA ALA A 426 15.21 17.11 5.22
C ALA A 426 13.87 17.55 5.82
N THR A 427 13.58 18.86 5.84
CA THR A 427 12.37 19.41 6.45
C THR A 427 11.66 20.40 5.54
N ASN A 428 10.34 20.50 5.73
CA ASN A 428 9.53 21.62 5.31
C ASN A 428 9.02 22.37 6.54
N ASP A 429 9.67 23.48 6.87
CA ASP A 429 9.41 24.23 8.11
C ASP A 429 8.03 24.93 8.11
N THR A 430 7.36 24.97 6.96
CA THR A 430 6.02 25.57 6.85
C THR A 430 4.90 24.59 7.19
N SER A 431 5.21 23.30 7.23
CA SER A 431 4.24 22.24 7.45
C SER A 431 3.71 22.25 8.87
N LYS A 432 2.39 22.14 9.00
CA LYS A 432 1.69 22.15 10.30
C LYS A 432 0.35 21.46 10.21
N VAL A 433 -0.15 20.99 11.36
CA VAL A 433 -1.57 20.66 11.53
C VAL A 433 -2.37 21.96 11.43
N VAL A 434 -3.09 22.13 10.32
CA VAL A 434 -3.95 23.31 10.09
C VAL A 434 -5.20 23.22 10.95
N LYS A 435 -5.76 22.02 11.06
CA LYS A 435 -6.93 21.76 11.89
C LYS A 435 -6.98 20.28 12.25
N ARG A 436 -7.18 20.01 13.54
CA ARG A 436 -7.60 18.72 14.07
C ARG A 436 -9.11 18.68 14.18
N PHE A 437 -9.72 17.64 13.63
CA PHE A 437 -11.15 17.39 13.65
C PHE A 437 -11.45 16.20 14.56
N THR A 438 -12.43 16.36 15.43
CA THR A 438 -12.93 15.30 16.33
C THR A 438 -14.35 14.93 15.95
N SER A 439 -14.98 14.03 16.71
CA SER A 439 -16.40 13.71 16.55
C SER A 439 -17.36 14.90 16.70
N LYS A 440 -16.88 16.05 17.20
CA LYS A 440 -17.64 17.30 17.26
C LYS A 440 -17.71 18.04 15.92
N ASP A 441 -16.79 17.74 15.00
CA ASP A 441 -16.59 18.48 13.75
C ASP A 441 -17.18 17.78 12.51
N TRP A 442 -17.63 16.53 12.65
CA TRP A 442 -18.23 15.77 11.54
C TRP A 442 -19.66 15.35 11.78
N LYS A 443 -20.38 15.11 10.68
CA LYS A 443 -21.72 14.54 10.68
C LYS A 443 -21.68 13.16 10.08
N THR A 444 -22.34 12.20 10.75
CA THR A 444 -22.49 10.83 10.25
C THR A 444 -23.76 10.72 9.41
N ASP A 445 -23.64 10.25 8.17
CA ASP A 445 -24.81 9.94 7.35
C ASP A 445 -25.35 8.52 7.65
N ARG A 446 -26.49 8.19 7.03
CA ARG A 446 -27.16 6.89 7.21
C ARG A 446 -26.32 5.69 6.75
N ASP A 447 -25.36 5.93 5.86
CA ASP A 447 -24.49 4.91 5.27
C ASP A 447 -23.21 4.73 6.12
N GLY A 448 -23.07 5.52 7.19
CA GLY A 448 -22.00 5.44 8.18
C GLY A 448 -20.80 6.33 7.87
N PHE A 449 -20.87 7.20 6.85
CA PHE A 449 -19.77 8.12 6.56
C PHE A 449 -19.79 9.33 7.47
N HIS A 450 -18.64 9.60 8.10
CA HIS A 450 -18.34 10.82 8.81
C HIS A 450 -17.84 11.87 7.81
N THR A 451 -18.57 12.99 7.68
CA THR A 451 -18.23 14.07 6.73
C THR A 451 -17.77 15.32 7.46
N ILE A 452 -16.55 15.76 7.15
CA ILE A 452 -15.95 17.03 7.56
C ILE A 452 -15.95 17.99 6.36
N THR A 453 -16.24 19.26 6.59
CA THR A 453 -16.02 20.34 5.62
C THR A 453 -15.23 21.46 6.27
N TYR A 454 -14.15 21.88 5.62
CA TYR A 454 -13.30 22.96 6.08
C TYR A 454 -12.96 23.90 4.93
N LYS A 455 -12.87 25.20 5.21
CA LYS A 455 -12.51 26.22 4.20
C LYS A 455 -11.16 26.80 4.55
N VAL A 456 -10.23 26.75 3.60
CA VAL A 456 -8.90 27.33 3.72
C VAL A 456 -8.72 28.39 2.64
N LYS A 457 -8.10 29.52 3.00
CA LYS A 457 -7.74 30.54 2.03
C LYS A 457 -6.44 30.12 1.34
N ALA A 458 -6.45 30.05 0.01
CA ALA A 458 -5.25 29.73 -0.77
C ALA A 458 -4.48 31.02 -1.09
N ASN A 459 -3.43 31.30 -0.32
CA ASN A 459 -2.57 32.47 -0.55
C ASN A 459 -1.22 32.09 -1.19
N LYS A 460 -0.84 30.81 -1.12
CA LYS A 460 0.41 30.27 -1.66
C LYS A 460 0.16 28.86 -2.16
N ASP A 461 1.04 28.40 -3.03
CA ASP A 461 1.13 26.99 -3.40
C ASP A 461 1.32 26.17 -2.12
N GLN A 462 0.52 25.11 -1.97
CA GLN A 462 0.51 24.30 -0.77
C GLN A 462 0.00 22.89 -1.09
N TYR A 463 0.26 21.96 -0.18
CA TYR A 463 -0.39 20.65 -0.22
C TYR A 463 -1.26 20.46 1.03
N PHE A 464 -2.19 19.52 0.95
CA PHE A 464 -2.98 19.05 2.09
C PHE A 464 -2.87 17.53 2.16
N ARG A 465 -2.52 16.99 3.33
CA ARG A 465 -2.56 15.55 3.61
C ARG A 465 -3.31 15.29 4.91
N LEU A 466 -3.76 14.05 5.08
CA LEU A 466 -4.47 13.62 6.27
C LEU A 466 -3.62 12.64 7.08
N ARG A 467 -3.76 12.74 8.39
CA ARG A 467 -3.37 11.72 9.37
C ARG A 467 -4.52 11.53 10.34
N GLY A 468 -4.90 10.30 10.66
CA GLY A 468 -5.90 10.06 11.70
C GLY A 468 -5.57 8.84 12.54
N THR A 469 -6.12 8.80 13.75
CA THR A 469 -5.83 7.77 14.75
C THR A 469 -7.07 7.45 15.60
N ASN A 470 -7.06 6.29 16.26
CA ASN A 470 -8.01 5.96 17.34
C ASN A 470 -7.58 6.48 18.73
N LEU A 471 -6.38 7.07 18.84
CA LEU A 471 -5.83 7.55 20.10
C LEU A 471 -6.23 9.00 20.38
N GLY A 472 -6.45 9.31 21.66
CA GLY A 472 -6.62 10.69 22.11
C GLY A 472 -5.34 11.52 21.96
N GLU A 473 -5.42 12.83 22.19
CA GLU A 473 -4.29 13.73 21.97
C GLU A 473 -3.10 13.51 22.93
N ASN A 474 -3.34 13.02 24.15
CA ASN A 474 -2.32 12.86 25.18
C ASN A 474 -2.42 11.49 25.86
N VAL A 475 -2.21 10.43 25.08
CA VAL A 475 -2.17 9.06 25.58
C VAL A 475 -0.74 8.74 26.00
N SER A 476 -0.53 8.46 27.29
CA SER A 476 0.79 8.18 27.86
C SER A 476 1.53 7.09 27.07
N GLY A 477 2.72 7.43 26.56
CA GLY A 477 3.58 6.51 25.79
C GLY A 477 3.25 6.42 24.30
N GLU A 478 2.10 6.94 23.86
CA GLU A 478 1.60 6.76 22.49
C GLU A 478 1.45 8.10 21.75
N THR A 479 0.90 9.14 22.39
CA THR A 479 0.68 10.45 21.78
C THR A 479 0.97 11.61 22.72
N MET A 480 1.42 12.73 22.13
CA MET A 480 1.55 14.02 22.79
C MET A 480 1.07 15.12 21.84
N ASP A 481 0.11 15.94 22.27
CA ASP A 481 -0.57 16.93 21.43
C ASP A 481 -1.08 16.33 20.10
N GLY A 482 -1.51 15.07 20.13
CA GLY A 482 -1.99 14.25 19.00
C GLY A 482 -0.93 13.85 17.98
N GLU A 483 0.35 14.16 18.23
CA GLU A 483 1.47 13.62 17.48
C GLU A 483 1.83 12.23 18.03
N PRO A 484 2.15 11.23 17.19
CA PRO A 484 2.62 9.94 17.67
C PRO A 484 3.99 10.07 18.35
N LEU A 485 4.13 9.38 19.48
CA LEU A 485 5.39 9.19 20.18
C LEU A 485 6.15 7.99 19.62
N ILE A 486 7.42 7.88 20.02
CA ILE A 486 8.30 6.80 19.58
C ILE A 486 7.80 5.48 20.16
N ASP A 487 7.62 4.46 19.31
CA ASP A 487 7.26 3.13 19.76
C ASP A 487 8.40 2.55 20.59
N THR A 488 8.10 1.97 21.76
CA THR A 488 9.10 1.29 22.58
C THR A 488 9.21 -0.20 22.21
N LYS A 489 10.37 -0.78 22.47
CA LYS A 489 10.59 -2.21 22.27
C LYS A 489 9.77 -2.99 23.29
N THR A 490 9.13 -4.08 22.88
CA THR A 490 8.47 -5.00 23.81
C THR A 490 9.48 -5.97 24.41
N GLU A 491 9.94 -5.69 25.63
CA GLU A 491 10.93 -6.51 26.36
C GLU A 491 10.24 -7.50 27.32
N ILE A 492 9.61 -8.53 26.76
CA ILE A 492 9.01 -9.63 27.53
C ILE A 492 9.75 -10.92 27.19
N GLU A 493 10.27 -11.62 28.20
CA GLU A 493 11.05 -12.84 28.02
C GLU A 493 10.19 -14.01 27.54
N ASP A 494 9.02 -14.23 28.15
CA ASP A 494 8.07 -15.26 27.75
C ASP A 494 7.50 -14.97 26.35
N ASN A 495 7.76 -15.89 25.40
CA ASN A 495 7.44 -15.67 23.99
C ASN A 495 5.93 -15.50 23.73
N GLU A 496 5.09 -16.35 24.32
CA GLU A 496 3.63 -16.30 24.10
C GLU A 496 3.01 -15.02 24.64
N THR A 497 3.43 -14.62 25.84
CA THR A 497 3.03 -13.35 26.45
C THR A 497 3.53 -12.18 25.61
N ARG A 498 4.77 -12.25 25.10
CA ARG A 498 5.33 -11.24 24.20
C ARG A 498 4.49 -11.09 22.93
N PHE A 499 4.17 -12.19 22.24
CA PHE A 499 3.37 -12.15 21.01
C PHE A 499 1.98 -11.54 21.26
N SER A 500 1.32 -11.96 22.34
CA SER A 500 0.00 -11.44 22.72
C SER A 500 0.04 -9.94 23.04
N GLU A 501 1.03 -9.47 23.82
CA GLU A 501 1.15 -8.05 24.17
C GLU A 501 1.59 -7.19 22.97
N ILE A 502 2.43 -7.70 22.07
CA ILE A 502 2.73 -7.02 20.79
C ILE A 502 1.44 -6.85 19.97
N ASN A 503 0.67 -7.91 19.79
CA ASN A 503 -0.57 -7.84 19.03
C ASN A 503 -1.56 -6.84 19.65
N LYS A 504 -1.71 -6.88 20.97
CA LYS A 504 -2.56 -5.96 21.74
C LYS A 504 -2.08 -4.51 21.67
N ARG A 505 -0.77 -4.24 21.69
CA ARG A 505 -0.20 -2.90 21.43
C ARG A 505 -0.61 -2.43 20.05
N ASN A 506 -0.30 -3.22 19.02
CA ASN A 506 -0.50 -2.86 17.63
C ASN A 506 -1.97 -2.54 17.31
N TYR A 507 -2.94 -3.32 17.82
CA TYR A 507 -4.37 -3.08 17.56
C TYR A 507 -4.99 -1.98 18.43
N LYS A 508 -4.30 -1.53 19.49
CA LYS A 508 -4.70 -0.37 20.28
C LYS A 508 -4.17 0.95 19.73
N ASP A 509 -3.11 0.90 18.93
CA ASP A 509 -2.43 2.05 18.36
C ASP A 509 -2.50 2.01 16.83
N LEU A 510 -3.59 2.57 16.30
CA LEU A 510 -3.93 2.51 14.89
C LEU A 510 -3.86 3.89 14.24
N TRP A 511 -3.35 3.91 13.01
CA TRP A 511 -3.18 5.12 12.22
C TRP A 511 -3.61 4.90 10.77
N PHE A 512 -4.09 5.97 10.13
CA PHE A 512 -4.21 6.04 8.68
C PHE A 512 -3.58 7.32 8.15
N TYR A 513 -3.08 7.26 6.92
CA TYR A 513 -2.48 8.39 6.21
C TYR A 513 -3.03 8.47 4.79
N SER A 514 -3.38 9.68 4.35
CA SER A 514 -3.74 9.93 2.95
C SER A 514 -2.55 10.43 2.17
N ASN A 515 -2.45 10.08 0.88
CA ASN A 515 -1.63 10.88 -0.03
C ASN A 515 -2.21 12.30 -0.19
N PRO A 516 -1.37 13.29 -0.58
CA PRO A 516 -1.77 14.69 -0.53
C PRO A 516 -2.62 15.12 -1.72
N ILE A 517 -3.34 16.22 -1.54
CA ILE A 517 -3.87 17.06 -2.61
C ILE A 517 -2.99 18.29 -2.73
N PHE A 518 -2.58 18.67 -3.94
CA PHE A 518 -1.85 19.90 -4.20
C PHE A 518 -2.82 21.03 -4.56
N VAL A 519 -2.48 22.25 -4.16
CA VAL A 519 -3.18 23.48 -4.53
C VAL A 519 -2.14 24.45 -5.06
N SER A 520 -2.28 24.83 -6.33
CA SER A 520 -1.43 25.80 -7.01
C SER A 520 -2.17 27.13 -7.13
N VAL A 521 -1.51 28.22 -6.76
CA VAL A 521 -2.05 29.57 -6.71
C VAL A 521 -1.54 30.37 -7.89
N GLU A 522 -2.46 30.77 -8.77
CA GLU A 522 -2.15 31.68 -9.88
C GLU A 522 -2.11 33.12 -9.37
N ASP A 523 -0.99 33.80 -9.64
CA ASP A 523 -0.79 35.22 -9.31
C ASP A 523 -1.84 36.10 -10.03
N ARG A 524 -2.37 37.10 -9.32
CA ARG A 524 -3.36 38.03 -9.87
C ARG A 524 -2.82 38.96 -10.98
N ASN A 525 -1.52 38.89 -11.29
CA ASN A 525 -0.80 39.96 -12.02
C ASN A 525 -0.55 39.70 -13.51
N HIS A 526 -1.09 38.65 -14.13
CA HIS A 526 -0.87 38.40 -15.56
C HIS A 526 -1.91 38.97 -16.54
N ASP A 527 -2.97 39.64 -16.08
CA ASP A 527 -4.02 40.22 -16.96
C ASP A 527 -3.97 41.76 -17.08
N LYS A 528 -2.80 42.38 -16.90
CA LYS A 528 -2.63 43.82 -17.14
C LYS A 528 -1.34 44.14 -17.90
N HIS A 529 -1.25 43.72 -19.17
CA HIS A 529 -0.42 44.41 -20.16
C HIS A 529 -1.07 44.38 -21.53
#